data_AF-A0A3C1YJM7-F1
#
_entry.id   AF-A0A3C1YJM7-F1
#
_cell.length_a   1.000
_cell.length_b   1.000
_cell.length_c   1.000
_cell.angle_alpha   90.00
_cell.angle_beta   90.00
_cell.angle_gamma   90.00
#
_symmetry.space_group_name_H-M   'P 1'
#
loop_
_entity.id
_entity.type
_entity.pdbx_description
1 polymer ?
#
loop_
_entity_poly.entity_id
_entity_poly.type
_entity_poly.pdbx_seq_one_letter_code
_entity_poly.pdbx_strand_id
1 'polypeptide(L)'
;MSEVIKERHCPNCGAIMAENEMVCKYCGYEDLDMAQAREAKEIKDIENAGKEEIKKMPKKLLGQTTKRVFVAIVFFAFMIAAFVVVRKIVNEKVSNAGFDKKQEKLAYYEEIYQSGDYKRLKDEYLDDSENYGASAGKYSNTASMGIYTFNNVDALKYDKENIEYVSTEVLAEDIRTAIYALCMADDYRDKGFIYGEGEAIESMEQLVIDTLKDYWLMSDDEIKAAKDMYVDRKTDYSELAEDLLDRSKN
;
A
#
# COMPACT_ATOMS: atom_id res chain seq x y z
N MET A 1 -32.37 22.43 4.18
CA MET A 1 -32.77 21.17 3.53
C MET A 1 -31.51 20.34 3.39
N SER A 2 -31.41 19.21 4.08
CA SER A 2 -30.26 18.30 3.96
C SER A 2 -30.30 17.66 2.58
N GLU A 3 -29.26 17.88 1.79
CA GLU A 3 -29.06 17.24 0.50
C GLU A 3 -29.01 15.72 0.72
N VAL A 4 -29.94 14.97 0.11
CA VAL A 4 -29.92 13.51 0.18
C VAL A 4 -28.74 13.04 -0.66
N ILE A 5 -27.62 12.76 -0.02
CA ILE A 5 -26.44 12.20 -0.68
C ILE A 5 -26.82 10.78 -1.08
N LYS A 6 -26.97 10.54 -2.38
CA LYS A 6 -27.13 9.19 -2.90
C LYS A 6 -25.82 8.42 -2.67
N GLU A 7 -25.94 7.16 -2.26
CA GLU A 7 -24.82 6.31 -1.91
C GLU A 7 -24.68 5.17 -2.93
N ARG A 8 -23.44 4.70 -3.15
CA ARG A 8 -23.10 3.58 -4.01
C ARG A 8 -22.05 2.70 -3.35
N HIS A 9 -21.99 1.43 -3.75
CA HIS A 9 -20.93 0.53 -3.30
C HIS A 9 -19.74 0.59 -4.27
N CYS A 10 -18.53 0.61 -3.72
CA CYS A 10 -17.30 0.49 -4.49
C CYS A 10 -17.25 -0.89 -5.17
N PRO A 11 -17.09 -0.99 -6.49
CA PRO A 11 -17.08 -2.28 -7.19
C PRO A 11 -15.83 -3.12 -6.85
N ASN A 12 -14.75 -2.47 -6.38
CA ASN A 12 -13.53 -3.17 -5.96
C ASN A 12 -13.58 -3.72 -4.52
N CYS A 13 -13.97 -2.92 -3.52
CA CYS A 13 -13.91 -3.32 -2.10
C CYS A 13 -15.26 -3.38 -1.38
N GLY A 14 -16.37 -3.06 -2.06
CA GLY A 14 -17.71 -3.07 -1.46
C GLY A 14 -18.01 -1.92 -0.49
N ALA A 15 -17.07 -1.01 -0.20
CA ALA A 15 -17.31 0.10 0.71
C ALA A 15 -18.41 1.06 0.18
N ILE A 16 -19.23 1.60 1.10
CA ILE A 16 -20.25 2.60 0.77
C ILE A 16 -19.57 3.95 0.56
N MET A 17 -19.87 4.59 -0.57
CA MET A 17 -19.31 5.87 -0.99
C MET A 17 -20.42 6.79 -1.43
N ALA A 18 -20.17 8.10 -1.37
CA ALA A 18 -21.09 9.04 -1.99
C ALA A 18 -21.12 8.83 -3.52
N GLU A 19 -22.28 8.99 -4.16
CA GLU A 19 -22.47 8.76 -5.61
C GLU A 19 -21.52 9.63 -6.46
N ASN A 20 -21.09 10.78 -5.95
CA ASN A 20 -20.19 11.71 -6.61
C ASN A 20 -18.70 11.52 -6.26
N GLU A 21 -18.35 10.56 -5.40
CA GLU A 21 -16.96 10.24 -5.08
C GLU A 21 -16.35 9.38 -6.19
N MET A 22 -15.38 9.97 -6.88
CA MET A 22 -14.65 9.34 -8.00
C MET A 22 -13.56 8.40 -7.51
N VAL A 23 -13.04 8.63 -6.30
CA VAL A 23 -11.99 7.80 -5.70
C VAL A 23 -12.52 7.21 -4.41
N CYS A 24 -12.44 5.89 -4.30
CA CYS A 24 -12.77 5.20 -3.07
C CYS A 24 -11.78 5.59 -1.99
N LYS A 25 -12.27 6.29 -0.96
CA LYS A 25 -11.45 6.67 0.20
C LYS A 25 -10.95 5.48 1.01
N TYR A 26 -11.56 4.31 0.82
CA TYR A 26 -11.25 3.09 1.56
C TYR A 26 -10.22 2.21 0.85
N CYS A 27 -10.34 2.00 -0.46
CA CYS A 27 -9.41 1.14 -1.21
C CYS A 27 -8.64 1.84 -2.34
N GLY A 28 -8.87 3.14 -2.56
CA GLY A 28 -8.24 3.93 -3.62
C GLY A 28 -8.71 3.61 -5.03
N TYR A 29 -9.76 2.79 -5.19
CA TYR A 29 -10.35 2.48 -6.50
C TYR A 29 -10.96 3.74 -7.14
N GLU A 30 -10.50 4.09 -8.34
CA GLU A 30 -11.02 5.22 -9.11
C GLU A 30 -12.04 4.76 -10.15
N ASP A 31 -13.21 5.39 -10.15
CA ASP A 31 -14.26 5.16 -11.13
C ASP A 31 -14.06 6.09 -12.34
N LEU A 32 -13.28 5.59 -13.30
CA LEU A 32 -12.84 6.33 -14.48
C LEU A 32 -14.01 6.74 -15.40
N ASP A 33 -15.04 5.91 -15.51
CA ASP A 33 -16.22 6.21 -16.32
C ASP A 33 -16.98 7.41 -15.74
N MET A 34 -17.07 7.48 -14.41
CA MET A 34 -17.72 8.58 -13.72
C MET A 34 -16.91 9.89 -13.81
N ALA A 35 -15.59 9.80 -13.68
CA ALA A 35 -14.69 10.95 -13.86
C ALA A 35 -14.81 11.54 -15.27
N GLN A 36 -14.82 10.68 -16.30
CA GLN A 36 -14.99 11.09 -17.70
C GLN A 36 -16.38 11.69 -17.96
N ALA A 37 -17.44 11.11 -17.39
CA ALA A 37 -18.80 11.62 -17.54
C ALA A 37 -18.98 13.02 -16.94
N ARG A 38 -18.31 13.31 -15.81
CA ARG A 38 -18.35 14.62 -15.16
C ARG A 38 -17.60 15.68 -15.95
N GLU A 39 -16.38 15.37 -16.41
CA GLU A 39 -15.62 16.28 -17.25
C GLU A 39 -16.37 16.61 -18.56
N ALA A 40 -16.98 15.61 -19.20
CA ALA A 40 -17.78 15.82 -20.41
C ALA A 40 -18.99 16.74 -20.18
N LYS A 41 -19.58 16.68 -18.97
CA LYS A 41 -20.68 17.57 -18.58
C LYS A 41 -20.19 19.00 -18.35
N GLU A 42 -19.09 19.18 -17.62
CA GLU A 42 -18.51 20.50 -17.35
C GLU A 42 -18.04 21.18 -18.65
N ILE A 43 -17.48 20.43 -19.60
CA ILE A 43 -17.11 20.94 -20.93
C ILE A 43 -18.35 21.41 -21.72
N LYS A 44 -19.44 20.61 -21.73
CA LYS A 44 -20.69 21.02 -22.38
C LYS A 44 -21.29 22.29 -21.77
N ASP A 45 -21.20 22.44 -20.45
CA ASP A 45 -21.71 23.61 -19.76
C ASP A 45 -20.90 24.87 -20.12
N ILE A 46 -19.57 24.76 -20.25
CA ILE A 46 -18.70 25.84 -20.74
C ILE A 46 -19.00 26.20 -22.20
N GLU A 47 -19.14 25.21 -23.08
CA GLU A 47 -19.50 25.44 -24.49
C GLU A 47 -20.84 26.16 -24.63
N ASN A 48 -21.82 25.77 -23.81
CA ASN A 48 -23.15 26.38 -23.81
C ASN A 48 -23.12 27.82 -23.26
N ALA A 49 -22.36 28.08 -22.19
CA ALA A 49 -22.15 29.41 -21.67
C ALA A 49 -21.49 30.33 -22.72
N GLY A 50 -20.45 29.85 -23.41
CA GLY A 50 -19.79 30.59 -24.49
C GLY A 50 -20.73 30.90 -25.67
N LYS A 51 -21.58 29.95 -26.07
CA LYS A 51 -22.59 30.17 -27.12
C LYS A 51 -23.63 31.22 -26.72
N GLU A 52 -24.05 31.24 -25.46
CA GLU A 52 -25.03 32.21 -24.94
C GLU A 52 -24.44 33.62 -24.80
N GLU A 53 -23.16 33.76 -24.47
CA GLU A 53 -22.48 35.07 -24.46
C GLU A 53 -22.26 35.63 -25.88
N ILE A 54 -21.92 34.77 -26.85
CA ILE A 54 -21.78 35.16 -28.27
C ILE A 54 -23.11 35.66 -28.84
N LYS A 55 -24.25 35.06 -28.45
CA LYS A 55 -25.59 35.52 -28.87
C LYS A 55 -25.94 36.92 -28.36
N LYS A 56 -25.36 37.35 -27.24
CA LYS A 56 -25.64 38.66 -26.60
C LYS A 56 -24.80 39.80 -27.17
N MET A 57 -23.88 39.54 -28.11
CA MET A 57 -22.99 40.57 -28.66
C MET A 57 -23.66 41.46 -29.74
N PRO A 58 -23.45 42.79 -29.70
CA PRO A 58 -24.06 43.72 -30.65
C PRO A 58 -23.42 43.63 -32.05
N LYS A 59 -24.26 43.41 -33.08
CA LYS A 59 -23.88 43.21 -34.50
C LYS A 59 -23.20 44.40 -35.21
N LYS A 60 -22.95 45.53 -34.53
CA LYS A 60 -22.37 46.75 -35.13
C LYS A 60 -20.83 46.81 -35.14
N LEU A 61 -20.13 45.80 -34.61
CA LEU A 61 -18.67 45.76 -34.48
C LEU A 61 -17.94 45.04 -35.65
N LEU A 62 -18.39 45.22 -36.89
CA LEU A 62 -17.76 44.59 -38.08
C LEU A 62 -17.26 45.65 -39.08
N GLY A 63 -16.16 46.33 -38.74
CA GLY A 63 -15.35 47.13 -39.66
C GLY A 63 -14.13 46.35 -40.18
N GLN A 64 -13.55 46.76 -41.32
CA GLN A 64 -12.49 46.03 -42.04
C GLN A 64 -11.17 45.89 -41.24
N THR A 65 -10.87 46.85 -40.36
CA THR A 65 -9.78 46.80 -39.37
C THR A 65 -10.12 45.89 -38.18
N THR A 66 -11.39 45.82 -37.79
CA THR A 66 -11.91 44.92 -36.75
C THR A 66 -11.83 43.46 -37.17
N LYS A 67 -11.93 43.13 -38.47
CA LYS A 67 -11.69 41.77 -38.98
C LYS A 67 -10.28 41.25 -38.68
N ARG A 68 -9.24 42.09 -38.78
CA ARG A 68 -7.85 41.67 -38.49
C ARG A 68 -7.62 41.45 -37.00
N VAL A 69 -8.17 42.34 -36.15
CA VAL A 69 -8.13 42.18 -34.68
C VAL A 69 -8.94 40.96 -34.25
N PHE A 70 -10.11 40.72 -34.86
CA PHE A 70 -10.92 39.54 -34.59
C PHE A 70 -10.23 38.24 -35.00
N VAL A 71 -9.60 38.19 -36.18
CA VAL A 71 -8.79 37.03 -36.61
C VAL A 71 -7.62 36.80 -35.65
N ALA A 72 -6.95 37.85 -35.18
CA ALA A 72 -5.89 37.73 -34.19
C ALA A 72 -6.39 37.22 -32.83
N ILE A 73 -7.53 37.71 -32.33
CA ILE A 73 -8.14 37.25 -31.08
C ILE A 73 -8.59 35.80 -31.18
N VAL A 74 -9.25 35.41 -32.28
CA VAL A 74 -9.67 34.02 -32.52
C VAL A 74 -8.46 33.10 -32.65
N PHE A 75 -7.39 33.54 -33.31
CA PHE A 75 -6.14 32.79 -33.38
C PHE A 75 -5.48 32.63 -32.00
N PHE A 76 -5.46 33.69 -31.18
CA PHE A 76 -4.92 33.63 -29.83
C PHE A 76 -5.78 32.74 -28.91
N ALA A 77 -7.11 32.81 -29.02
CA ALA A 77 -8.03 31.93 -28.31
C ALA A 77 -7.85 30.47 -28.73
N PHE A 78 -7.63 30.21 -30.02
CA PHE A 78 -7.33 28.87 -30.54
C PHE A 78 -5.96 28.37 -30.05
N MET A 79 -4.94 29.23 -29.98
CA MET A 79 -3.62 28.89 -29.43
C MET A 79 -3.69 28.57 -27.92
N ILE A 80 -4.48 29.33 -27.15
CA ILE A 80 -4.72 29.05 -25.73
C ILE A 80 -5.47 27.72 -25.58
N ALA A 81 -6.50 27.47 -26.37
CA ALA A 81 -7.24 26.20 -26.36
C ALA A 81 -6.33 25.02 -26.73
N ALA A 82 -5.49 25.16 -27.77
CA ALA A 82 -4.51 24.16 -28.16
C ALA A 82 -3.48 23.91 -27.05
N PHE A 83 -3.01 24.97 -26.38
CA PHE A 83 -2.09 24.86 -25.25
C PHE A 83 -2.72 24.11 -24.06
N VAL A 84 -3.98 24.39 -23.73
CA VAL A 84 -4.74 23.68 -22.68
C VAL A 84 -4.92 22.21 -23.05
N VAL A 85 -5.28 21.90 -24.30
CA VAL A 85 -5.42 20.52 -24.80
C VAL A 85 -4.09 19.77 -24.75
N VAL A 86 -2.98 20.39 -25.17
CA VAL A 86 -1.64 19.79 -25.08
C VAL A 86 -1.27 19.53 -23.62
N ARG A 87 -1.53 20.46 -22.71
CA ARG A 87 -1.29 20.25 -21.27
C ARG A 87 -2.14 19.11 -20.71
N LYS A 88 -3.40 18.98 -21.13
CA LYS A 88 -4.29 17.88 -20.74
C LYS A 88 -3.73 16.55 -21.22
N ILE A 89 -3.37 16.43 -22.50
CA ILE A 89 -2.79 15.21 -23.08
C ILE A 89 -1.47 14.83 -22.40
N VAL A 90 -0.62 15.80 -22.07
CA VAL A 90 0.65 15.55 -21.37
C VAL A 90 0.42 15.11 -19.93
N ASN A 91 -0.47 15.80 -19.18
CA ASN A 91 -0.81 15.39 -17.81
C ASN A 91 -1.50 14.03 -17.78
N GLU A 92 -2.40 13.73 -18.72
CA GLU A 92 -3.10 12.45 -18.84
C GLU A 92 -2.11 11.33 -19.17
N LYS A 93 -1.16 11.54 -20.08
CA LYS A 93 -0.09 10.57 -20.35
C LYS A 93 0.86 10.35 -19.19
N VAL A 94 1.26 11.41 -18.47
CA VAL A 94 2.17 11.30 -17.31
C VAL A 94 1.47 10.64 -16.13
N SER A 95 0.20 10.98 -15.89
CA SER A 95 -0.64 10.36 -14.88
C SER A 95 -0.87 8.87 -15.18
N ASN A 96 -1.24 8.53 -16.42
CA ASN A 96 -1.44 7.14 -16.84
C ASN A 96 -0.13 6.35 -16.79
N ALA A 97 1.00 6.92 -17.23
CA ALA A 97 2.29 6.24 -17.15
C ALA A 97 2.75 5.98 -15.70
N GLY A 98 2.44 6.88 -14.76
CA GLY A 98 2.69 6.65 -13.34
C GLY A 98 1.79 5.56 -12.75
N PHE A 99 0.52 5.55 -13.16
CA PHE A 99 -0.46 4.54 -12.76
C PHE A 99 -0.15 3.14 -13.32
N ASP A 100 0.22 3.05 -14.60
CA ASP A 100 0.61 1.82 -15.26
C ASP A 100 1.84 1.21 -14.56
N LYS A 101 2.86 2.02 -14.24
CA LYS A 101 4.02 1.57 -13.46
C LYS A 101 3.64 1.05 -12.08
N LYS A 102 2.71 1.72 -11.40
CA LYS A 102 2.20 1.26 -10.09
C LYS A 102 1.48 -0.08 -10.23
N GLN A 103 0.65 -0.27 -11.26
CA GLN A 103 -0.03 -1.55 -11.51
C GLN A 103 0.95 -2.66 -11.87
N GLU A 104 1.91 -2.39 -12.75
CA GLU A 104 2.98 -3.33 -13.11
C GLU A 104 3.75 -3.79 -11.87
N LYS A 105 4.07 -2.86 -10.96
CA LYS A 105 4.74 -3.19 -9.70
C LYS A 105 3.85 -4.00 -8.74
N LEU A 106 2.57 -3.66 -8.60
CA LEU A 106 1.64 -4.46 -7.78
C LEU A 106 1.44 -5.86 -8.35
N ALA A 107 1.46 -6.02 -9.68
CA ALA A 107 1.42 -7.32 -10.34
C ALA A 107 2.72 -8.11 -10.12
N TYR A 108 3.87 -7.44 -10.14
CA TYR A 108 5.16 -8.05 -9.78
C TYR A 108 5.18 -8.55 -8.33
N TYR A 109 4.70 -7.74 -7.38
CA TYR A 109 4.56 -8.16 -5.99
C TYR A 109 3.56 -9.32 -5.83
N GLU A 110 2.47 -9.33 -6.60
CA GLU A 110 1.53 -10.45 -6.61
C GLU A 110 2.19 -11.74 -7.10
N GLU A 111 2.99 -11.67 -8.16
CA GLU A 111 3.72 -12.84 -8.68
C GLU A 111 4.65 -13.43 -7.61
N ILE A 112 5.41 -12.58 -6.92
CA ILE A 112 6.29 -13.03 -5.83
C ILE A 112 5.44 -13.62 -4.69
N TYR A 113 4.36 -12.93 -4.29
CA TYR A 113 3.45 -13.39 -3.23
C TYR A 113 2.88 -14.79 -3.54
N GLN A 114 2.35 -14.99 -4.74
CA GLN A 114 1.78 -16.27 -5.18
C GLN A 114 2.82 -17.39 -5.31
N SER A 115 4.10 -17.05 -5.42
CA SER A 115 5.18 -18.05 -5.42
C SER A 115 5.57 -18.51 -4.00
N GLY A 116 5.08 -17.83 -2.95
CA GLY A 116 5.45 -18.10 -1.55
C GLY A 116 6.82 -17.58 -1.16
N ASP A 117 7.53 -16.87 -2.04
CA ASP A 117 8.85 -16.29 -1.78
C ASP A 117 8.73 -14.95 -1.01
N TYR A 118 8.22 -15.04 0.22
CA TYR A 118 8.00 -13.87 1.07
C TYR A 118 9.30 -13.19 1.51
N LYS A 119 10.43 -13.92 1.52
CA LYS A 119 11.75 -13.34 1.78
C LYS A 119 12.14 -12.37 0.66
N ARG A 120 11.98 -12.79 -0.60
CA ARG A 120 12.17 -11.91 -1.76
C ARG A 120 11.16 -10.76 -1.77
N LEU A 121 9.89 -11.01 -1.44
CA LEU A 121 8.89 -9.94 -1.37
C LEU A 121 9.30 -8.85 -0.37
N LYS A 122 9.81 -9.24 0.81
CA LYS A 122 10.35 -8.32 1.81
C LYS A 122 11.52 -7.50 1.25
N ASP A 123 12.49 -8.13 0.59
CA ASP A 123 13.65 -7.42 0.02
C ASP A 123 13.23 -6.44 -1.09
N GLU A 124 12.38 -6.87 -2.02
CA GLU A 124 11.89 -6.09 -3.17
C GLU A 124 10.94 -4.94 -2.78
N TYR A 125 10.26 -5.07 -1.64
CA TYR A 125 9.40 -4.03 -1.10
C TYR A 125 10.19 -2.95 -0.35
N LEU A 126 11.27 -3.32 0.34
CA LEU A 126 12.10 -2.38 1.11
C LEU A 126 13.00 -1.50 0.24
N ASP A 127 13.46 -2.02 -0.91
CA ASP A 127 14.28 -1.24 -1.86
C ASP A 127 13.49 -0.09 -2.52
N ASP A 128 12.16 -0.19 -2.54
CA ASP A 128 11.26 0.66 -3.32
C ASP A 128 10.37 1.53 -2.42
N SER A 129 10.92 2.06 -1.31
CA SER A 129 10.22 2.79 -0.24
C SER A 129 9.39 4.03 -0.67
N GLU A 130 9.33 4.33 -1.96
CA GLU A 130 8.48 5.36 -2.53
C GLU A 130 7.05 4.85 -2.76
N ASN A 131 6.14 5.30 -1.87
CA ASN A 131 4.70 5.40 -2.10
C ASN A 131 3.90 4.11 -2.33
N TYR A 132 3.34 3.53 -1.27
CA TYR A 132 2.16 2.71 -1.45
C TYR A 132 1.13 2.89 -0.33
N GLY A 133 0.01 3.53 -0.67
CA GLY A 133 -1.21 3.53 0.14
C GLY A 133 -1.86 2.13 0.20
N ALA A 134 -3.13 2.06 0.63
CA ALA A 134 -3.83 0.81 0.93
C ALA A 134 -3.74 -0.31 -0.13
N SER A 135 -3.57 0.03 -1.43
CA SER A 135 -3.42 -0.95 -2.52
C SER A 135 -2.21 -1.88 -2.41
N ALA A 136 -1.16 -1.50 -1.65
CA ALA A 136 -0.05 -2.41 -1.35
C ALA A 136 -0.05 -2.90 0.10
N GLY A 137 -1.14 -2.67 0.85
CA GLY A 137 -1.23 -3.04 2.26
C GLY A 137 -0.90 -4.51 2.51
N LYS A 138 -1.36 -5.42 1.64
CA LYS A 138 -1.02 -6.85 1.68
C LYS A 138 0.49 -7.08 1.67
N TYR A 139 1.19 -6.50 0.70
CA TYR A 139 2.63 -6.67 0.53
C TYR A 139 3.43 -5.93 1.61
N SER A 140 2.90 -4.79 2.08
CA SER A 140 3.49 -4.01 3.17
C SER A 140 3.45 -4.77 4.49
N ASN A 141 2.31 -5.37 4.84
CA ASN A 141 2.17 -6.20 6.05
C ASN A 141 3.04 -7.45 5.94
N THR A 142 3.07 -8.09 4.76
CA THR A 142 3.93 -9.25 4.49
C THR A 142 5.42 -8.90 4.63
N ALA A 143 5.86 -7.79 4.03
CA ALA A 143 7.24 -7.33 4.13
C ALA A 143 7.59 -6.93 5.58
N SER A 144 6.68 -6.25 6.27
CA SER A 144 6.86 -5.85 7.66
C SER A 144 7.04 -7.06 8.58
N MET A 145 6.22 -8.11 8.42
CA MET A 145 6.42 -9.39 9.10
C MET A 145 7.78 -10.00 8.75
N GLY A 146 8.11 -10.04 7.45
CA GLY A 146 9.37 -10.60 6.94
C GLY A 146 10.63 -9.96 7.53
N ILE A 147 10.61 -8.67 7.90
CA ILE A 147 11.74 -7.99 8.57
C ILE A 147 12.11 -8.69 9.88
N TYR A 148 11.10 -9.00 10.69
CA TYR A 148 11.29 -9.58 12.02
C TYR A 148 11.37 -11.10 11.98
N THR A 149 10.91 -11.74 10.90
CA THR A 149 11.00 -13.19 10.72
C THR A 149 12.33 -13.62 10.11
N PHE A 150 12.66 -13.22 8.88
CA PHE A 150 13.71 -13.91 8.12
C PHE A 150 15.11 -13.67 8.68
N ASN A 151 15.42 -12.43 9.06
CA ASN A 151 16.73 -12.11 9.63
C ASN A 151 16.93 -12.80 10.99
N ASN A 152 15.86 -12.88 11.80
CA ASN A 152 15.92 -13.49 13.11
C ASN A 152 15.95 -15.02 13.04
N VAL A 153 15.21 -15.64 12.12
CA VAL A 153 15.29 -17.08 11.86
C VAL A 153 16.70 -17.46 11.39
N ASP A 154 17.30 -16.68 10.49
CA ASP A 154 18.69 -16.90 10.06
C ASP A 154 19.67 -16.76 11.24
N ALA A 155 19.47 -15.76 12.11
CA ALA A 155 20.28 -15.55 13.33
C ALA A 155 20.14 -16.71 14.33
N LEU A 156 18.92 -17.10 14.69
CA LEU A 156 18.63 -18.21 15.61
C LEU A 156 19.26 -19.53 15.13
N LYS A 157 19.24 -19.80 13.82
CA LYS A 157 19.88 -20.98 13.23
C LYS A 157 21.39 -20.89 13.31
N TYR A 158 21.95 -19.75 12.93
CA TYR A 158 23.40 -19.50 13.00
C TYR A 158 23.93 -19.62 14.44
N ASP A 159 23.21 -19.06 15.40
CA ASP A 159 23.55 -19.11 16.82
C ASP A 159 23.51 -20.54 17.34
N LYS A 160 22.51 -21.34 16.94
CA LYS A 160 22.48 -22.76 17.28
C LYS A 160 23.66 -23.54 16.70
N GLU A 161 24.07 -23.24 15.47
CA GLU A 161 25.26 -23.85 14.84
C GLU A 161 26.57 -23.42 15.51
N ASN A 162 26.60 -22.25 16.17
CA ASN A 162 27.78 -21.65 16.80
C ASN A 162 27.61 -21.49 18.31
N ILE A 163 26.85 -22.39 18.95
CA ILE A 163 26.34 -22.25 20.31
C ILE A 163 27.42 -22.02 21.39
N GLU A 164 28.65 -22.47 21.16
CA GLU A 164 29.78 -22.25 22.08
C GLU A 164 30.13 -20.76 22.25
N TYR A 165 29.79 -19.92 21.27
CA TYR A 165 30.10 -18.49 21.24
C TYR A 165 28.89 -17.59 21.56
N VAL A 166 27.71 -18.17 21.73
CA VAL A 166 26.47 -17.43 21.99
C VAL A 166 26.37 -17.12 23.48
N SER A 167 26.16 -15.84 23.80
CA SER A 167 25.87 -15.39 25.15
C SER A 167 24.36 -15.40 25.42
N THR A 168 23.99 -15.46 26.70
CA THR A 168 22.60 -15.29 27.15
C THR A 168 21.97 -14.02 26.59
N GLU A 169 22.71 -12.91 26.58
CA GLU A 169 22.21 -11.61 26.09
C GLU A 169 21.83 -11.66 24.61
N VAL A 170 22.68 -12.28 23.78
CA VAL A 170 22.43 -12.42 22.34
C VAL A 170 21.19 -13.28 22.11
N LEU A 171 21.11 -14.46 22.74
CA LEU A 171 19.94 -15.32 22.58
C LEU A 171 18.66 -14.69 23.12
N ALA A 172 18.73 -13.95 24.23
CA ALA A 172 17.56 -13.24 24.76
C ALA A 172 17.03 -12.17 23.79
N GLU A 173 17.91 -11.49 23.05
CA GLU A 173 17.53 -10.54 21.99
C GLU A 173 16.85 -11.26 20.82
N ASP A 174 17.40 -12.40 20.41
CA ASP A 174 16.85 -13.17 19.31
C ASP A 174 15.49 -13.80 19.67
N ILE A 175 15.33 -14.32 20.89
CA ILE A 175 14.03 -14.77 21.40
C ILE A 175 13.04 -13.62 21.43
N ARG A 176 13.43 -12.44 21.93
CA ARG A 176 12.54 -11.26 21.96
C ARG A 176 12.03 -10.90 20.58
N THR A 177 12.92 -10.93 19.58
CA THR A 177 12.56 -10.61 18.20
C THR A 177 11.63 -11.66 17.61
N ALA A 178 11.88 -12.94 17.88
CA ALA A 178 11.00 -14.04 17.48
C ALA A 178 9.59 -13.89 18.10
N ILE A 179 9.51 -13.66 19.41
CA ILE A 179 8.24 -13.48 20.12
C ILE A 179 7.49 -12.25 19.61
N TYR A 180 8.20 -11.15 19.35
CA TYR A 180 7.59 -9.96 18.73
C TYR A 180 6.97 -10.28 17.36
N ALA A 181 7.63 -11.09 16.53
CA ALA A 181 7.04 -11.53 15.25
C ALA A 181 5.76 -12.35 15.47
N LEU A 182 5.72 -13.23 16.47
CA LEU A 182 4.50 -13.99 16.82
C LEU A 182 3.37 -13.09 17.34
N CYS A 183 3.67 -12.11 18.18
CA CYS A 183 2.68 -11.14 18.67
C CYS A 183 2.15 -10.26 17.52
N MET A 184 3.00 -9.91 16.55
CA MET A 184 2.59 -9.18 15.36
C MET A 184 1.69 -10.03 14.45
N ALA A 185 1.94 -11.35 14.35
CA ALA A 185 1.04 -12.26 13.65
C ALA A 185 -0.35 -12.33 14.30
N ASP A 186 -0.41 -12.38 15.64
CA ASP A 186 -1.67 -12.29 16.39
C ASP A 186 -2.41 -10.97 16.12
N ASP A 187 -1.70 -9.83 16.15
CA ASP A 187 -2.29 -8.52 15.87
C ASP A 187 -2.88 -8.43 14.45
N TYR A 188 -2.21 -8.98 13.43
CA TYR A 188 -2.78 -9.08 12.09
C TYR A 188 -4.01 -9.99 12.04
N ARG A 189 -3.98 -11.12 12.76
CA ARG A 189 -5.10 -12.06 12.82
C ARG A 189 -6.31 -11.47 13.53
N ASP A 190 -6.11 -10.77 14.64
CA ASP A 190 -7.16 -10.09 15.42
C ASP A 190 -7.82 -8.96 14.63
N LYS A 191 -7.05 -8.31 13.75
CA LYS A 191 -7.57 -7.34 12.77
C LYS A 191 -8.28 -8.00 11.59
N GLY A 192 -8.25 -9.33 11.49
CA GLY A 192 -8.92 -10.11 10.45
C GLY A 192 -8.21 -10.08 9.10
N PHE A 193 -6.89 -9.89 9.08
CA PHE A 193 -6.08 -9.85 7.84
C PHE A 193 -6.67 -8.89 6.79
N ILE A 194 -6.75 -7.61 7.14
CA ILE A 194 -7.53 -6.59 6.43
C ILE A 194 -7.21 -6.43 4.93
N TYR A 195 -6.04 -6.91 4.46
CA TYR A 195 -5.63 -6.87 3.06
C TYR A 195 -5.50 -8.25 2.39
N GLY A 196 -5.86 -9.34 3.08
CA GLY A 196 -5.74 -10.71 2.56
C GLY A 196 -4.32 -11.28 2.64
N GLU A 197 -3.50 -10.80 3.59
CA GLU A 197 -2.13 -11.24 3.86
C GLU A 197 -2.03 -12.53 4.71
N GLY A 198 -3.16 -13.10 5.14
CA GLY A 198 -3.21 -14.14 6.16
C GLY A 198 -2.31 -15.35 5.88
N GLU A 199 -2.34 -15.89 4.66
CA GLU A 199 -1.51 -17.03 4.27
C GLU A 199 -0.01 -16.77 4.46
N ALA A 200 0.46 -15.57 4.09
CA ALA A 200 1.86 -15.22 4.25
C ALA A 200 2.25 -15.02 5.71
N ILE A 201 1.37 -14.36 6.49
CA ILE A 201 1.57 -14.17 7.93
C ILE A 201 1.62 -15.51 8.67
N GLU A 202 0.67 -16.40 8.41
CA GLU A 202 0.60 -17.74 9.02
C GLU A 202 1.82 -18.59 8.63
N SER A 203 2.27 -18.53 7.38
CA SER A 203 3.47 -19.24 6.94
C SER A 203 4.73 -18.74 7.65
N MET A 204 4.88 -17.43 7.84
CA MET A 204 6.02 -16.85 8.55
C MET A 204 5.95 -17.08 10.07
N GLU A 205 4.75 -17.04 10.65
CA GLU A 205 4.51 -17.42 12.04
C GLU A 205 4.96 -18.86 12.30
N GLN A 206 4.51 -19.80 11.45
CA GLN A 206 4.89 -21.20 11.56
C GLN A 206 6.40 -21.38 11.42
N LEU A 207 7.05 -20.66 10.50
CA LEU A 207 8.51 -20.70 10.35
C LEU A 207 9.25 -20.26 11.64
N VAL A 208 8.74 -19.24 12.34
CA VAL A 208 9.30 -18.82 13.64
C VAL A 208 9.07 -19.90 14.70
N ILE A 209 7.85 -20.42 14.81
CA ILE A 209 7.50 -21.48 15.77
C ILE A 209 8.37 -22.71 15.56
N ASP A 210 8.49 -23.19 14.32
CA ASP A 210 9.31 -24.34 13.96
C ASP A 210 10.78 -24.09 14.29
N THR A 211 11.29 -22.89 14.01
CA THR A 211 12.69 -22.55 14.36
C THR A 211 12.93 -22.59 15.87
N LEU A 212 12.03 -22.03 16.67
CA LEU A 212 12.15 -22.07 18.14
C LEU A 212 12.05 -23.50 18.69
N LYS A 213 11.19 -24.34 18.11
CA LYS A 213 11.03 -25.74 18.51
C LYS A 213 12.21 -26.60 18.09
N ASP A 214 12.57 -26.56 16.81
CA ASP A 214 13.50 -27.50 16.21
C ASP A 214 14.96 -27.18 16.58
N TYR A 215 15.31 -25.90 16.70
CA TYR A 215 16.68 -25.48 17.00
C TYR A 215 16.90 -25.20 18.48
N TRP A 216 15.88 -24.66 19.16
CA TRP A 216 16.00 -24.22 20.56
C TRP A 216 15.20 -25.06 21.54
N LEU A 217 14.51 -26.10 21.08
CA LEU A 217 13.79 -27.06 21.92
C LEU A 217 12.72 -26.40 22.82
N MET A 218 12.18 -25.26 22.40
CA MET A 218 11.07 -24.62 23.10
C MET A 218 9.80 -25.45 22.93
N SER A 219 9.07 -25.66 24.01
CA SER A 219 7.73 -26.26 24.00
C SER A 219 6.65 -25.23 23.61
N ASP A 220 5.47 -25.73 23.27
CA ASP A 220 4.29 -24.88 23.02
C ASP A 220 3.95 -24.00 24.23
N ASP A 221 4.07 -24.55 25.44
CA ASP A 221 3.79 -23.83 26.69
C ASP A 221 4.82 -22.72 26.94
N GLU A 222 6.10 -22.96 26.63
CA GLU A 222 7.14 -21.93 26.74
C GLU A 222 6.96 -20.81 25.71
N ILE A 223 6.64 -21.15 24.47
CA ILE A 223 6.33 -20.14 23.43
C ILE A 223 5.12 -19.31 23.86
N LYS A 224 4.07 -19.96 24.35
CA LYS A 224 2.87 -19.28 24.85
C LYS A 224 3.19 -18.37 26.04
N ALA A 225 3.90 -18.88 27.05
CA ALA A 225 4.28 -18.09 28.22
C ALA A 225 5.17 -16.90 27.82
N ALA A 226 6.08 -17.09 26.86
CA ALA A 226 6.92 -16.03 26.34
C ALA A 226 6.10 -14.94 25.63
N LYS A 227 5.08 -15.32 24.85
CA LYS A 227 4.10 -14.38 24.25
C LYS A 227 3.30 -13.64 25.33
N ASP A 228 2.79 -14.35 26.33
CA ASP A 228 2.00 -13.76 27.43
C ASP A 228 2.84 -12.77 28.28
N MET A 229 4.16 -12.98 28.35
CA MET A 229 5.11 -12.08 29.03
C MET A 229 5.50 -10.86 28.18
N TYR A 230 5.28 -10.90 26.85
CA TYR A 230 5.71 -9.82 25.96
C TYR A 230 4.89 -8.54 26.22
N VAL A 231 5.59 -7.47 26.58
CA VAL A 231 4.98 -6.14 26.82
C VAL A 231 5.51 -5.15 25.80
N ASP A 232 6.84 -5.09 25.65
CA ASP A 232 7.51 -4.22 24.69
C ASP A 232 8.94 -4.71 24.39
N ARG A 233 9.71 -3.89 23.68
CA ARG A 233 11.10 -4.19 23.30
C ARG A 233 12.09 -4.29 24.47
N LYS A 234 11.66 -4.06 25.70
CA LYS A 234 12.45 -4.19 26.93
C LYS A 234 12.05 -5.40 27.77
N THR A 235 11.08 -6.22 27.32
CA THR A 235 10.76 -7.48 28.00
C THR A 235 12.02 -8.33 28.13
N ASP A 236 12.32 -8.77 29.34
CA ASP A 236 13.54 -9.52 29.65
C ASP A 236 13.31 -11.01 29.43
N TYR A 237 14.14 -11.62 28.59
CA TYR A 237 14.13 -13.05 28.28
C TYR A 237 15.43 -13.74 28.73
N SER A 238 16.27 -13.10 29.55
CA SER A 238 17.56 -13.66 29.96
C SER A 238 17.42 -15.00 30.68
N GLU A 239 16.46 -15.17 31.60
CA GLU A 239 16.23 -16.44 32.30
C GLU A 239 15.86 -17.57 31.32
N LEU A 240 14.92 -17.31 30.40
CA LEU A 240 14.54 -18.26 29.36
C LEU A 240 15.73 -18.59 28.45
N ALA A 241 16.56 -17.59 28.09
CA ALA A 241 17.74 -17.78 27.26
C ALA A 241 18.82 -18.63 27.96
N GLU A 242 19.05 -18.44 29.26
CA GLU A 242 19.98 -19.29 30.04
C GLU A 242 19.52 -20.75 30.01
N ASP A 243 18.24 -21.00 30.31
CA ASP A 243 17.67 -22.34 30.29
C ASP A 243 17.75 -23.00 28.90
N LEU A 244 17.54 -22.23 27.83
CA LEU A 244 17.63 -22.74 26.46
C LEU A 244 19.07 -23.03 26.04
N LEU A 245 20.04 -22.19 26.43
CA LEU A 245 21.46 -22.43 26.18
C LEU A 245 21.95 -23.68 26.92
N ASP A 246 21.60 -23.81 28.19
CA ASP A 246 21.99 -24.95 29.03
C ASP A 246 21.38 -26.25 28.48
N ARG A 247 20.10 -26.24 28.09
CA ARG A 247 19.47 -27.40 27.43
C ARG A 247 20.11 -27.72 26.08
N SER A 248 20.50 -26.70 25.32
CA SER A 248 20.96 -26.85 23.95
C SER A 248 22.43 -27.26 23.82
N LYS A 249 23.23 -27.09 24.89
CA LYS A 249 24.65 -27.49 24.96
C LYS A 249 24.85 -28.90 25.52
N ASN A 250 23.83 -29.46 26.16
CA ASN A 250 23.84 -30.81 26.76
C ASN A 250 23.13 -31.83 25.86
#